data_AF-A0A0M3KI18-F1
#
_entry.id   AF-A0A0M3KI18-F1
#
_cell.length_a   1.000
_cell.length_b   1.000
_cell.length_c   1.000
_cell.angle_alpha   90.00
_cell.angle_beta   90.00
_cell.angle_gamma   90.00
#
_symmetry.space_group_name_H-M   'P 1'
#
loop_
_entity.id
_entity.type
_entity.pdbx_description
1 polymer ?
#
loop_
_entity_poly.entity_id
_entity_poly.type
_entity_poly.pdbx_seq_one_letter_code
_entity_poly.pdbx_strand_id
1 'polypeptide(L)'
;MLSLKVPTVSKVIQSGKALLACPYFASRGAIALSQIVLLPYQVLLQKATREAWGVNLKDNIVIIDEAHNLLQTIANCHSVELSLPAITIALSLIRF
;
A
#
# COMPACT_ATOMS: atom_id res chain seq x y z
N MET A 1 -26.64 14.85 -10.06
CA MET A 1 -25.62 14.40 -9.09
C MET A 1 -25.23 12.98 -9.45
N LEU A 2 -24.01 12.77 -9.98
CA LEU A 2 -23.50 11.43 -10.25
C LEU A 2 -23.48 10.65 -8.94
N SER A 3 -24.23 9.55 -8.88
CA SER A 3 -24.19 8.59 -7.77
C SER A 3 -22.83 7.91 -7.80
N LEU A 4 -21.83 8.52 -7.17
CA LEU A 4 -20.47 8.01 -7.04
C LEU A 4 -20.50 6.84 -6.05
N LYS A 5 -20.90 5.66 -6.54
CA LYS A 5 -20.69 4.41 -5.80
C LYS A 5 -19.20 4.14 -5.75
N VAL A 6 -18.59 4.37 -4.59
CA VAL A 6 -17.23 3.91 -4.31
C VAL A 6 -17.21 2.39 -4.54
N PRO A 7 -16.41 1.89 -5.50
CA PRO A 7 -16.38 0.48 -5.78
C PRO A 7 -15.70 -0.24 -4.61
N THR A 8 -16.35 -1.28 -4.10
CA THR A 8 -15.74 -2.15 -3.08
C THR A 8 -14.65 -2.99 -3.72
N VAL A 9 -13.69 -3.45 -2.92
CA VAL A 9 -12.60 -4.34 -3.39
C VAL A 9 -13.16 -5.54 -4.15
N SER A 10 -14.23 -6.17 -3.65
CA SER A 10 -14.88 -7.31 -4.32
C SER A 10 -15.43 -6.97 -5.71
N LYS A 11 -15.98 -5.77 -5.89
CA LYS A 11 -16.47 -5.30 -7.21
C LYS A 11 -15.32 -5.04 -8.17
N VAL A 12 -14.24 -4.43 -7.70
CA VAL A 12 -13.04 -4.20 -8.52
C VAL A 12 -12.42 -5.52 -8.98
N ILE A 13 -12.37 -6.52 -8.10
CA ILE A 13 -11.93 -7.88 -8.44
C ILE A 13 -12.85 -8.52 -9.49
N GLN A 14 -14.17 -8.43 -9.32
CA GLN A 14 -15.14 -8.99 -10.26
C GLN A 14 -15.00 -8.35 -11.66
N SER A 15 -14.87 -7.02 -11.72
CA SER A 15 -14.66 -6.30 -12.97
C SER A 15 -13.35 -6.68 -13.65
N GLY A 16 -12.24 -6.78 -12.89
CA GLY A 16 -10.96 -7.21 -13.46
C GLY A 16 -11.01 -8.62 -14.02
N LYS A 17 -11.70 -9.56 -13.36
CA LYS A 17 -11.94 -10.91 -13.90
C LYS A 17 -12.72 -10.88 -15.22
N ALA A 18 -13.79 -10.09 -15.29
CA ALA A 18 -14.60 -9.98 -16.51
C ALA A 18 -13.82 -9.34 -17.68
N LEU A 19 -12.89 -8.44 -17.38
CA LEU A 19 -12.07 -7.73 -18.36
C LEU A 19 -10.73 -8.44 -18.66
N LEU A 20 -10.46 -9.61 -18.07
CA LEU A 20 -9.16 -10.29 -18.14
C LEU A 20 -7.97 -9.37 -17.78
N ALA A 21 -8.19 -8.45 -16.84
CA ALA A 21 -7.22 -7.46 -16.41
C ALA A 21 -6.90 -7.63 -14.92
N CYS A 22 -5.64 -7.36 -14.55
CA CYS A 22 -5.21 -7.45 -13.15
C CYS A 22 -5.78 -6.28 -12.34
N PRO A 23 -6.68 -6.52 -11.35
CA PRO A 23 -7.27 -5.43 -10.55
C PRO A 23 -6.23 -4.63 -9.77
N TYR A 24 -5.15 -5.28 -9.33
CA TYR A 24 -4.06 -4.62 -8.60
C TYR A 24 -3.40 -3.53 -9.45
N PHE A 25 -2.97 -3.87 -10.68
CA PHE A 25 -2.33 -2.89 -11.57
C PHE A 25 -3.33 -1.85 -12.10
N ALA A 26 -4.58 -2.24 -12.33
CA ALA A 26 -5.63 -1.31 -12.74
C ALA A 26 -5.90 -0.25 -11.67
N SER A 27 -6.08 -0.65 -10.40
CA SER A 27 -6.27 0.29 -9.28
C SER A 27 -5.05 1.19 -9.09
N ARG A 28 -3.83 0.65 -9.25
CA ARG A 28 -2.60 1.45 -9.16
C ARG A 28 -2.52 2.50 -10.28
N GLY A 29 -2.87 2.13 -11.51
CA GLY A 29 -2.94 3.06 -12.63
C GLY A 29 -4.02 4.13 -12.48
N ALA A 30 -5.10 3.83 -11.75
CA ALA A 30 -6.21 4.75 -11.52
C ALA A 30 -5.89 5.86 -10.50
N ILE A 31 -4.79 5.77 -9.73
CA ILE A 31 -4.44 6.76 -8.70
C ILE A 31 -4.33 8.17 -9.28
N ALA A 32 -3.69 8.33 -10.44
CA ALA A 32 -3.52 9.63 -11.10
C ALA A 32 -4.84 10.26 -11.56
N LEU A 33 -5.91 9.46 -11.69
CA LEU A 33 -7.25 9.90 -12.11
C LEU A 33 -8.21 10.03 -10.92
N SER A 34 -7.77 9.70 -9.71
CA SER A 34 -8.61 9.60 -8.53
C SER A 34 -8.64 10.91 -7.75
N GLN A 35 -9.83 11.34 -7.33
CA GLN A 35 -10.01 12.50 -6.45
C GLN A 35 -9.78 12.14 -4.97
N ILE A 36 -10.04 10.89 -4.61
CA ILE A 36 -9.87 10.34 -3.27
C ILE A 36 -9.15 9.01 -3.43
N VAL A 37 -8.07 8.82 -2.67
CA VAL A 37 -7.30 7.58 -2.65
C VAL A 37 -7.31 7.05 -1.22
N LEU A 38 -7.87 5.85 -1.05
CA LEU A 38 -7.82 5.14 0.22
C LEU A 38 -6.54 4.30 0.25
N LEU A 39 -5.67 4.57 1.23
CA LEU A 39 -4.35 3.94 1.34
C LEU A 39 -4.15 3.38 2.74
N PRO A 40 -3.52 2.20 2.88
CA PRO A 40 -3.05 1.74 4.18
C PRO A 40 -1.84 2.58 4.64
N TYR A 41 -1.63 2.67 5.95
CA TYR A 41 -0.53 3.43 6.55
C TYR A 41 0.84 3.10 5.97
N GLN A 42 1.12 1.83 5.71
CA GLN A 42 2.43 1.39 5.22
C GLN A 42 2.74 1.99 3.84
N VAL A 43 1.74 2.08 2.96
CA VAL A 43 1.90 2.73 1.66
C VAL A 43 2.14 4.21 1.86
N LEU A 44 1.43 4.87 2.77
CA LEU A 44 1.64 6.30 3.07
C LEU A 44 2.99 6.60 3.73
N LEU A 45 3.48 5.76 4.63
CA LEU A 45 4.64 6.06 5.49
C LEU A 45 5.97 5.65 4.85
N GLN A 46 5.99 4.53 4.11
CA GLN A 46 7.22 4.05 3.46
C GLN A 46 7.45 4.73 2.12
N LYS A 47 8.55 5.48 2.01
CA LYS A 47 8.90 6.25 0.80
C LYS A 47 8.97 5.38 -0.46
N ALA A 48 9.69 4.26 -0.40
CA ALA A 48 9.83 3.35 -1.55
C ALA A 48 8.47 2.80 -2.02
N THR A 49 7.57 2.49 -1.08
CA THR A 49 6.23 1.99 -1.39
C THR A 49 5.36 3.08 -2.01
N ARG A 50 5.39 4.33 -1.50
CA ARG A 50 4.72 5.47 -2.14
C ARG A 50 5.16 5.67 -3.58
N GLU A 51 6.46 5.67 -3.82
CA GLU A 51 7.05 5.88 -5.14
C GLU A 51 6.64 4.76 -6.11
N ALA A 52 6.69 3.49 -5.67
CA ALA A 52 6.25 2.35 -6.46
C ALA A 52 4.74 2.37 -6.80
N TRP A 53 3.94 3.07 -5.99
CA TRP A 53 2.50 3.25 -6.19
C TRP A 53 2.15 4.55 -6.91
N GLY A 54 3.12 5.42 -7.20
CA GLY A 54 2.87 6.73 -7.83
C GLY A 54 2.11 7.71 -6.92
N VAL A 55 2.20 7.54 -5.60
CA VAL A 55 1.53 8.42 -4.63
C VAL A 55 2.41 9.64 -4.35
N ASN A 56 1.97 10.81 -4.79
CA ASN A 56 2.59 12.09 -4.47
C ASN A 56 1.78 12.82 -3.38
N LEU A 57 2.45 13.24 -2.31
CA LEU A 57 1.80 13.96 -1.21
C LEU A 57 1.82 15.49 -1.39
N LYS A 58 2.67 16.01 -2.29
CA LYS A 58 2.74 17.44 -2.55
C LYS A 58 1.39 17.92 -3.10
N ASP A 59 0.92 19.08 -2.64
CA ASP A 59 -0.33 19.72 -3.06
C ASP A 59 -1.60 18.86 -2.81
N ASN A 60 -1.51 17.86 -1.93
CA ASN A 60 -2.62 16.99 -1.55
C ASN A 60 -2.94 17.14 -0.05
N ILE A 61 -4.19 16.86 0.31
CA ILE A 61 -4.62 16.79 1.72
C ILE A 61 -4.51 15.34 2.18
N VAL A 62 -3.79 15.13 3.28
CA VAL A 62 -3.65 13.80 3.90
C VAL A 62 -4.52 13.76 5.15
N ILE A 63 -5.43 12.79 5.20
CA ILE A 63 -6.29 12.52 6.36
C ILE A 63 -5.87 11.18 6.93
N ILE A 64 -5.50 11.17 8.22
CA ILE A 64 -5.19 9.95 8.96
C ILE A 64 -6.40 9.66 9.84
N ASP A 65 -7.12 8.59 9.50
CA ASP A 65 -8.23 8.07 10.30
C ASP A 65 -7.72 7.09 11.36
N GLU A 66 -8.29 7.06 12.56
CA GLU A 66 -7.84 6.18 13.67
C GLU A 66 -6.34 6.28 13.98
N ALA A 67 -5.84 7.52 14.10
CA ALA A 67 -4.41 7.83 14.26
C ALA A 67 -3.78 7.36 15.60
N HIS A 68 -4.55 6.72 16.50
CA HIS A 68 -4.04 6.25 17.79
C HIS A 68 -2.91 5.20 17.64
N ASN A 69 -2.88 4.45 16.53
CA ASN A 69 -1.82 3.47 16.22
C ASN A 69 -0.69 4.00 15.33
N LEU A 70 -0.69 5.30 15.00
CA LEU A 70 0.23 5.86 14.02
C LEU A 70 1.69 5.72 14.45
N LEU A 71 2.00 6.06 15.70
CA LEU A 71 3.37 6.00 16.25
C LEU A 71 3.92 4.56 16.23
N GLN A 72 3.12 3.59 16.66
CA GLN A 72 3.52 2.17 16.60
C GLN A 72 3.79 1.73 15.16
N THR A 73 2.96 2.18 14.21
CA THR A 73 3.14 1.84 12.80
C THR A 73 4.43 2.45 12.23
N ILE A 74 4.75 3.69 12.58
CA ILE A 74 6.02 4.33 12.20
C ILE A 74 7.19 3.56 12.78
N ALA A 75 7.16 3.23 14.07
CA ALA A 75 8.22 2.44 14.72
C ALA A 75 8.44 1.11 14.01
N ASN A 76 7.37 0.37 13.70
CA ASN A 76 7.44 -0.91 13.00
C ASN A 76 7.90 -0.78 11.54
N CYS A 77 7.61 0.33 10.85
CA CYS A 77 8.07 0.56 9.48
C CYS A 77 9.57 0.88 9.40
N HIS A 78 10.17 1.31 10.51
CA HIS A 78 11.56 1.78 10.56
C HIS A 78 12.44 0.98 11.53
N SER A 79 11.91 -0.10 12.10
CA SER A 79 12.66 -1.04 12.91
C SER A 79 12.67 -2.42 12.26
N VAL A 80 13.63 -3.25 12.65
CA VAL A 80 13.69 -4.65 12.26
C VAL A 80 14.14 -5.45 13.46
N GLU A 81 13.54 -6.63 13.65
CA GLU A 81 13.94 -7.58 14.69
C GLU A 81 14.81 -8.68 14.04
N LEU A 82 15.96 -8.95 14.63
CA LEU A 82 16.86 -10.00 14.18
C LEU A 82 16.78 -11.18 15.14
N SER A 83 16.28 -12.32 14.65
CA SER A 83 16.25 -13.56 15.40
C SER A 83 17.40 -14.48 14.98
N LEU A 84 17.86 -15.32 15.92
CA LEU A 84 18.89 -16.33 15.63
C LEU A 84 18.50 -17.21 14.43
N PRO A 85 17.27 -17.75 14.31
CA PRO A 85 16.87 -18.51 13.14
C PRO A 85 17.00 -17.74 11.82
N ALA A 86 16.61 -16.46 11.79
CA ALA A 86 16.72 -15.64 10.58
C ALA A 86 18.18 -15.44 10.16
N ILE A 87 19.08 -15.23 11.12
CA ILE A 87 20.52 -15.09 10.87
C ILE A 87 21.12 -16.42 10.39
N THR A 88 20.76 -17.54 11.01
CA THR A 88 21.23 -18.88 10.60
C THR A 88 20.83 -19.19 9.16
N ILE A 89 19.58 -18.89 8.78
CA ILE A 89 19.11 -19.05 7.39
C ILE A 89 19.93 -18.14 6.47
N ALA A 90 20.08 -16.86 6.80
CA ALA A 90 20.85 -15.92 5.99
C ALA A 90 22.30 -16.41 5.77
N LEU A 91 22.96 -16.93 6.80
CA LEU A 91 24.32 -17.48 6.68
C LEU A 91 24.39 -18.72 5.78
N SER A 92 23.36 -19.57 5.80
CA SER A 92 23.31 -20.76 4.93
C SER A 92 23.18 -20.41 3.44
N LEU A 93 22.60 -19.25 3.10
CA LEU A 93 22.45 -18.80 1.71
C LEU A 93 23.75 -18.25 1.09
N ILE A 94 24.72 -17.86 1.92
CA ILE A 94 25.94 -17.18 1.48
C ILE A 94 27.16 -18.12 1.60
N ARG A 95 27.08 -19.17 2.42
CA ARG A 95 28.10 -20.20 2.53
C ARG A 95 27.81 -21.30 1.49
N PHE A 96 28.52 -21.22 0.36
CA PHE A 96 28.70 -22.34 -0.56
C PHE A 96 29.60 -23.41 0.06
#